data_AF-A0A523V4U1-F1
#
_entry.id   AF-A0A523V4U1-F1
#
_cell.length_a   1.000
_cell.length_b   1.000
_cell.length_c   1.000
_cell.angle_alpha   90.00
_cell.angle_beta   90.00
_cell.angle_gamma   90.00
#
_symmetry.space_group_name_H-M   'P 1'
#
loop_
_entity.id
_entity.type
_entity.pdbx_description
1 polymer ?
#
loop_
_entity_poly.entity_id
_entity_poly.type
_entity_poly.pdbx_seq_one_letter_code
_entity_poly.pdbx_strand_id
1 'polypeptide(L)'
;MPGKRPSLLLAVLVIGNTVLTSCTPDATATPEPTPAPTTEPADEPTLIESFEDVPEDVLLQVCEDVKAAVDYDDEAGTVTIHLVEPFGPTLQYIANGWTAPIDMEWMAAQGGWDGDCSTWANFHDPAAEESILFEVENGTGPYLLDEWVHGEEIRLVAFQDYYRTEPIWDGGPSGPARIENVVIKNVSEWGTRFAMLQAGDTDTTYVPREYAPQVDPLVLEECDYVTGECTPVNAGGTVRLFKDLPSVGAADMFFNFDIDVTGGNTLLGTGQLDGSGIPPDFFADIHIRKAFNYCFDWETLIEDSELGEAEQRMGPIINPMPGYEADDFIYSLDPVKAEEEFKLADLDHDGIPAGEDEEGDVWSTGFYFVITYNTGNVQERTAAEILKANVEAVNENFQVEILAIPFPTFMKGIAAG
;
A
#
# COMPACT_ATOMS: atom_id res chain seq x y z
N MET A 1 19.37 1.83 -44.28
CA MET A 1 19.10 1.00 -43.08
C MET A 1 18.45 1.93 -42.06
N PRO A 2 17.12 1.86 -41.87
CA PRO A 2 16.44 2.79 -40.99
C PRO A 2 16.66 2.37 -39.53
N GLY A 3 17.10 3.32 -38.71
CA GLY A 3 17.46 3.14 -37.32
C GLY A 3 16.26 2.75 -36.45
N LYS A 4 16.41 1.66 -35.70
CA LYS A 4 15.53 1.30 -34.59
C LYS A 4 15.76 2.34 -33.48
N ARG A 5 14.73 3.16 -33.19
CA ARG A 5 14.68 3.92 -31.94
C ARG A 5 14.31 2.95 -30.81
N PRO A 6 14.96 3.00 -29.63
CA PRO A 6 14.58 2.15 -28.51
C PRO A 6 13.18 2.55 -28.03
N SER A 7 12.26 1.60 -27.95
CA SER A 7 11.00 1.76 -27.23
C SER A 7 11.33 1.76 -25.74
N LEU A 8 11.03 2.87 -25.05
CA LEU A 8 11.03 2.94 -23.59
C LEU A 8 9.90 2.01 -23.11
N LEU A 9 10.25 0.89 -22.48
CA LEU A 9 9.29 0.04 -21.79
C LEU A 9 9.12 0.63 -20.40
N LEU A 10 7.96 1.25 -20.14
CA LEU A 10 7.60 1.71 -18.80
C LEU A 10 7.31 0.47 -17.95
N ALA A 11 8.18 0.17 -16.99
CA ALA A 11 7.95 -0.90 -16.03
C ALA A 11 6.78 -0.50 -15.12
N VAL A 12 5.64 -1.16 -15.27
CA VAL A 12 4.52 -1.02 -14.34
C VAL A 12 4.84 -1.87 -13.12
N LEU A 13 5.41 -1.22 -12.10
CA LEU A 13 5.52 -1.79 -10.77
C LEU A 13 4.15 -1.59 -10.09
N VAL A 14 3.36 -2.65 -9.98
CA VAL A 14 2.12 -2.63 -9.18
C VAL A 14 2.53 -2.70 -7.71
N ILE A 15 2.75 -1.54 -7.09
CA ILE A 15 2.73 -1.41 -5.63
C ILE A 15 1.33 -0.94 -5.28
N GLY A 16 0.48 -1.87 -4.85
CA GLY A 16 -0.76 -1.51 -4.20
C GLY A 16 -0.43 -1.09 -2.78
N ASN A 17 -0.48 0.21 -2.48
CA ASN A 17 -0.56 0.72 -1.11
C ASN A 17 -1.20 2.11 -1.12
N THR A 18 -2.49 2.17 -0.76
CA THR A 18 -3.10 3.36 -0.14
C THR A 18 -4.39 2.93 0.54
N VAL A 19 -4.38 2.91 1.88
CA VAL A 19 -5.61 2.93 2.68
C VAL A 19 -5.68 4.35 3.25
N LEU A 20 -6.68 5.13 2.82
CA LEU A 20 -7.00 6.44 3.39
C LEU A 20 -8.06 6.20 4.47
N THR A 21 -7.65 6.11 5.73
CA THR A 21 -8.56 6.23 6.87
C THR A 21 -8.76 7.72 7.17
N SER A 22 -9.98 8.23 6.97
CA SER A 22 -10.34 9.60 7.30
C SER A 22 -10.63 9.72 8.79
N CYS A 23 -9.74 10.37 9.55
CA CYS A 23 -10.04 10.84 10.90
C CYS A 23 -10.94 12.09 10.84
N THR A 24 -12.07 12.06 11.54
CA THR A 24 -12.97 13.22 11.70
C THR A 24 -12.51 14.04 12.90
N PRO A 25 -12.28 15.37 12.79
CA PRO A 25 -11.93 16.19 13.93
C PRO A 25 -13.17 16.62 14.74
N ASP A 26 -13.10 16.46 16.05
CA ASP A 26 -14.12 16.91 17.01
C ASP A 26 -14.38 18.42 16.90
N ALA A 27 -15.67 18.78 16.75
CA ALA A 27 -16.11 20.16 16.64
C ALA A 27 -16.21 20.82 18.03
N THR A 28 -15.59 22.00 18.15
CA THR A 28 -15.68 22.86 19.33
C THR A 28 -17.07 23.50 19.44
N ALA A 29 -17.64 23.47 20.65
CA ALA A 29 -19.01 23.88 20.94
C ALA A 29 -19.25 25.41 20.83
N THR A 30 -20.25 25.79 20.04
CA THR A 30 -20.95 27.09 20.12
C THR A 30 -22.37 26.90 20.65
N PRO A 31 -22.95 27.88 21.37
CA PRO A 31 -24.21 27.69 22.10
C PRO A 31 -25.44 27.71 21.16
N GLU A 32 -26.35 26.76 21.39
CA GLU A 32 -27.57 26.51 20.59
C GLU A 32 -28.58 27.67 20.57
N PRO A 33 -29.27 27.90 19.44
CA PRO A 33 -30.51 28.67 19.39
C PRO A 33 -31.73 27.81 19.79
N THR A 34 -32.65 28.43 20.54
CA THR A 34 -33.90 27.85 21.06
C THR A 34 -34.72 27.06 20.00
N PRO A 35 -35.21 25.84 20.30
CA PRO A 35 -35.87 24.98 19.32
C PRO A 35 -37.28 25.46 18.95
N ALA A 36 -37.60 25.34 17.66
CA ALA A 36 -38.96 25.43 17.12
C ALA A 36 -39.76 24.14 17.48
N PRO A 37 -41.11 24.15 17.40
CA PRO A 37 -41.93 23.03 17.86
C PRO A 37 -41.65 21.79 17.02
N THR A 38 -41.34 20.70 17.73
CA THR A 38 -41.04 19.36 17.22
C THR A 38 -42.25 18.76 16.49
N THR A 39 -42.09 18.51 15.19
CA THR A 39 -42.68 17.33 14.56
C THR A 39 -42.07 16.09 15.20
N GLU A 40 -42.84 15.02 15.39
CA GLU A 40 -42.32 13.75 15.91
C GLU A 40 -41.01 13.38 15.20
N PRO A 41 -39.95 12.99 15.94
CA PRO A 41 -38.76 12.47 15.30
C PRO A 41 -39.17 11.19 14.58
N ALA A 42 -38.87 11.10 13.28
CA ALA A 42 -38.80 9.81 12.62
C ALA A 42 -37.91 8.91 13.49
N ASP A 43 -38.34 7.67 13.74
CA ASP A 43 -37.55 6.69 14.50
C ASP A 43 -36.08 6.77 14.04
N GLU A 44 -35.15 6.92 14.99
CA GLU A 44 -33.73 6.90 14.66
C GLU A 44 -33.46 5.59 13.90
N PRO A 45 -32.79 5.65 12.74
CA PRO A 45 -32.52 4.44 11.98
C PRO A 45 -31.72 3.48 12.87
N THR A 46 -32.31 2.32 13.14
CA THR A 46 -31.63 1.23 13.85
C THR A 46 -30.31 0.96 13.14
N LEU A 47 -29.21 0.99 13.88
CA LEU A 47 -27.90 0.65 13.34
C LEU A 47 -27.94 -0.80 12.83
N ILE A 48 -27.61 -0.99 11.56
CA ILE A 48 -27.47 -2.31 10.95
C ILE A 48 -26.02 -2.75 11.19
N GLU A 49 -25.83 -3.80 11.98
CA GLU A 49 -24.49 -4.29 12.37
C GLU A 49 -23.94 -5.36 11.42
N SER A 50 -24.78 -5.94 10.55
CA SER A 50 -24.40 -6.95 9.56
C SER A 50 -25.10 -6.70 8.22
N PHE A 51 -24.42 -7.00 7.11
CA PHE A 51 -25.01 -6.92 5.76
C PHE A 51 -26.24 -7.81 5.62
N GLU A 52 -26.28 -8.96 6.32
CA GLU A 52 -27.41 -9.90 6.30
C GLU A 52 -28.69 -9.31 6.92
N ASP A 53 -28.55 -8.29 7.77
CA ASP A 53 -29.67 -7.63 8.43
C ASP A 53 -30.25 -6.46 7.60
N VAL A 54 -29.65 -6.15 6.44
CA VAL A 54 -30.15 -5.10 5.55
C VAL A 54 -31.47 -5.55 4.90
N PRO A 55 -32.57 -4.78 5.03
CA PRO A 55 -33.83 -5.12 4.39
C PRO A 55 -33.73 -5.25 2.86
N GLU A 56 -34.45 -6.20 2.27
CA GLU A 56 -34.42 -6.47 0.81
C GLU A 56 -34.82 -5.25 -0.03
N ASP A 57 -35.77 -4.43 0.44
CA ASP A 57 -36.20 -3.20 -0.23
C ASP A 57 -35.13 -2.11 -0.21
N VAL A 58 -34.34 -2.05 0.87
CA VAL A 58 -33.17 -1.17 0.96
C VAL A 58 -32.08 -1.63 -0.01
N LEU A 59 -31.79 -2.93 -0.07
CA LEU A 59 -30.81 -3.49 -1.03
C LEU A 59 -31.20 -3.20 -2.48
N LEU A 60 -32.48 -3.34 -2.81
CA LEU A 60 -33.01 -3.00 -4.14
C LEU A 60 -32.80 -1.52 -4.44
N GLN A 61 -33.21 -0.63 -3.52
CA GLN A 61 -33.12 0.82 -3.71
C GLN A 61 -31.67 1.29 -3.89
N VAL A 62 -30.72 0.73 -3.13
CA VAL A 62 -29.28 1.07 -3.27
C VAL A 62 -28.78 0.81 -4.69
N CYS A 63 -29.12 -0.33 -5.28
CA CYS A 63 -28.73 -0.61 -6.66
C CYS A 63 -29.42 0.32 -7.67
N GLU A 64 -30.72 0.59 -7.49
CA GLU A 64 -31.46 1.52 -8.36
C GLU A 64 -30.88 2.94 -8.30
N ASP A 65 -30.50 3.41 -7.12
CA ASP A 65 -29.89 4.73 -6.91
C ASP A 65 -28.53 4.82 -7.61
N VAL A 66 -27.68 3.79 -7.48
CA VAL A 66 -26.38 3.73 -8.17
C VAL A 66 -26.56 3.75 -9.69
N LYS A 67 -27.51 2.97 -10.23
CA LYS A 67 -27.79 2.96 -11.67
C LYS A 67 -28.36 4.29 -12.16
N ALA A 68 -29.21 4.95 -11.37
CA ALA A 68 -29.76 6.25 -11.69
C ALA A 68 -28.71 7.39 -11.69
N ALA A 69 -27.58 7.20 -11.03
CA ALA A 69 -26.47 8.14 -11.03
C ALA A 69 -25.62 8.08 -12.31
N VAL A 70 -25.89 7.17 -13.25
CA VAL A 70 -25.10 7.01 -14.47
C VAL A 70 -25.99 7.08 -15.71
N ASP A 71 -25.76 8.09 -16.55
CA ASP A 71 -26.33 8.15 -17.90
C ASP A 71 -25.29 7.71 -18.93
N TYR A 72 -25.74 7.11 -20.03
CA TYR A 72 -24.88 6.79 -21.17
C TYR A 72 -25.61 7.03 -22.49
N ASP A 73 -24.84 7.35 -23.52
CA ASP A 73 -25.29 7.50 -24.90
C ASP A 73 -24.32 6.73 -25.79
N ASP A 74 -24.75 5.56 -26.26
CA ASP A 74 -23.96 4.66 -27.09
C ASP A 74 -23.66 5.25 -28.47
N GLU A 75 -24.57 6.05 -29.02
CA GLU A 75 -24.36 6.68 -30.33
C GLU A 75 -23.33 7.81 -30.23
N ALA A 76 -23.37 8.58 -29.14
CA ALA A 76 -22.38 9.63 -28.87
C ALA A 76 -21.06 9.09 -28.27
N GLY A 77 -21.05 7.86 -27.74
CA GLY A 77 -19.91 7.29 -27.04
C GLY A 77 -19.60 8.01 -25.72
N THR A 78 -20.64 8.40 -24.98
CA THR A 78 -20.48 9.19 -23.74
C THR A 78 -21.09 8.49 -22.53
N VAL A 79 -20.43 8.63 -21.39
CA VAL A 79 -20.94 8.25 -20.06
C VAL A 79 -20.91 9.48 -19.17
N THR A 80 -21.98 9.73 -18.44
CA THR A 80 -22.12 10.82 -17.47
C THR A 80 -22.36 10.22 -16.09
N ILE A 81 -21.50 10.56 -15.14
CA ILE A 81 -21.62 10.13 -13.74
C ILE A 81 -22.05 11.34 -12.91
N HIS A 82 -23.21 11.24 -12.27
CA HIS A 82 -23.78 12.28 -11.41
C HIS A 82 -23.32 12.08 -9.97
N LEU A 83 -22.47 12.99 -9.51
CA LEU A 83 -22.01 13.00 -8.13
C LEU A 83 -23.02 13.73 -7.24
N VAL A 84 -23.25 13.21 -6.04
CA VAL A 84 -24.12 13.86 -5.04
C VAL A 84 -23.61 15.27 -4.69
N GLU A 85 -22.29 15.42 -4.63
CA GLU A 85 -21.60 16.68 -4.44
C GLU A 85 -20.28 16.73 -5.22
N PRO A 86 -19.68 17.91 -5.43
CA PRO A 86 -18.38 18.00 -6.08
C PRO A 86 -17.30 17.19 -5.35
N PHE A 87 -16.79 16.14 -6.00
CA PHE A 87 -15.73 15.29 -5.45
C PHE A 87 -14.48 15.34 -6.32
N GLY A 88 -13.50 16.14 -5.91
CA GLY A 88 -12.24 16.37 -6.65
C GLY A 88 -11.48 15.09 -7.03
N PRO A 89 -11.36 14.08 -6.16
CA PRO A 89 -10.65 12.84 -6.45
C PRO A 89 -11.29 11.92 -7.50
N THR A 90 -12.50 12.21 -8.00
CA THR A 90 -13.25 11.33 -8.93
C THR A 90 -12.39 10.82 -10.09
N LEU A 91 -11.59 11.69 -10.71
CA LEU A 91 -10.72 11.31 -11.83
C LEU A 91 -9.63 10.30 -11.45
N GLN A 92 -9.12 10.38 -10.22
CA GLN A 92 -8.16 9.41 -9.70
C GLN A 92 -8.82 8.06 -9.48
N TYR A 93 -10.04 8.04 -8.93
CA TYR A 93 -10.78 6.80 -8.69
C TYR A 93 -11.03 6.05 -10.00
N ILE A 94 -11.56 6.71 -11.03
CA ILE A 94 -11.89 6.08 -12.32
C ILE A 94 -10.66 5.67 -13.15
N ALA A 95 -9.48 6.20 -12.83
CA ALA A 95 -8.24 5.87 -13.53
C ALA A 95 -7.56 4.59 -13.00
N ASN A 96 -8.08 4.00 -11.91
CA ASN A 96 -7.50 2.81 -11.30
C ASN A 96 -8.03 1.50 -11.91
N GLY A 97 -7.30 0.41 -11.71
CA GLY A 97 -7.66 -0.92 -12.24
C GLY A 97 -8.95 -1.49 -11.66
N TRP A 98 -9.29 -1.17 -10.40
CA TRP A 98 -10.52 -1.63 -9.74
C TRP A 98 -11.79 -0.97 -10.28
N THR A 99 -11.68 0.11 -11.06
CA THR A 99 -12.81 0.73 -11.78
C THR A 99 -12.83 0.34 -13.27
N ALA A 100 -12.02 -0.64 -13.68
CA ALA A 100 -12.02 -1.10 -15.07
C ALA A 100 -13.39 -1.73 -15.40
N PRO A 101 -14.08 -1.27 -16.46
CA PRO A 101 -15.37 -1.82 -16.83
C PRO A 101 -15.20 -3.23 -17.40
N ILE A 102 -16.18 -4.09 -17.11
CA ILE A 102 -16.30 -5.44 -17.67
C ILE A 102 -17.62 -5.50 -18.45
N ASP A 103 -17.62 -6.26 -19.54
CA ASP A 103 -18.81 -6.48 -20.36
C ASP A 103 -19.90 -7.24 -19.56
N MET A 104 -21.04 -6.58 -19.34
CA MET A 104 -22.14 -7.12 -18.52
C MET A 104 -22.81 -8.34 -19.17
N GLU A 105 -22.95 -8.35 -20.49
CA GLU A 105 -23.57 -9.47 -21.21
C GLU A 105 -22.71 -10.74 -21.08
N TRP A 106 -21.40 -10.58 -21.20
CA TRP A 106 -20.42 -11.63 -20.97
C TRP A 106 -20.45 -12.11 -19.51
N MET A 107 -20.45 -11.19 -18.54
CA MET A 107 -20.54 -11.56 -17.11
C MET A 107 -21.79 -12.40 -16.83
N ALA A 108 -22.95 -11.95 -17.31
CA ALA A 108 -24.21 -12.69 -17.19
C ALA A 108 -24.11 -14.09 -17.85
N ALA A 109 -23.47 -14.18 -19.03
CA ALA A 109 -23.28 -15.45 -19.72
C ALA A 109 -22.34 -16.42 -18.97
N GLN A 110 -21.40 -15.91 -18.17
CA GLN A 110 -20.57 -16.71 -17.27
C GLN A 110 -21.29 -17.10 -15.96
N GLY A 111 -22.52 -16.65 -15.75
CA GLY A 111 -23.30 -16.89 -14.53
C GLY A 111 -23.12 -15.82 -13.45
N GLY A 112 -22.56 -14.67 -13.82
CA GLY A 112 -22.38 -13.52 -12.93
C GLY A 112 -23.63 -12.67 -12.82
N TRP A 113 -23.50 -11.54 -12.14
CA TRP A 113 -24.58 -10.59 -12.03
C TRP A 113 -24.96 -10.02 -13.39
N ASP A 114 -26.27 -10.02 -13.69
CA ASP A 114 -26.85 -9.61 -14.97
C ASP A 114 -27.39 -8.16 -14.96
N GLY A 115 -27.13 -7.43 -13.87
CA GLY A 115 -27.60 -6.06 -13.68
C GLY A 115 -28.99 -5.94 -13.05
N ASP A 116 -29.64 -7.04 -12.65
CA ASP A 116 -30.90 -7.04 -11.91
C ASP A 116 -30.68 -6.60 -10.45
N CYS A 117 -31.27 -5.46 -10.07
CA CYS A 117 -31.13 -4.93 -8.71
C CYS A 117 -31.76 -5.79 -7.62
N SER A 118 -32.58 -6.80 -7.96
CA SER A 118 -33.11 -7.73 -6.97
C SER A 118 -32.13 -8.85 -6.59
N THR A 119 -31.04 -9.03 -7.33
CA THR A 119 -30.14 -10.19 -7.18
C THR A 119 -28.68 -9.84 -6.90
N TRP A 120 -28.29 -8.56 -6.96
CA TRP A 120 -26.88 -8.15 -6.83
C TRP A 120 -26.23 -8.60 -5.53
N ALA A 121 -26.98 -8.66 -4.42
CA ALA A 121 -26.48 -9.07 -3.12
C ALA A 121 -25.97 -10.52 -3.09
N ASN A 122 -26.42 -11.38 -4.01
CA ASN A 122 -25.89 -12.75 -4.15
C ASN A 122 -24.46 -12.79 -4.69
N PHE A 123 -23.99 -11.67 -5.26
CA PHE A 123 -22.68 -11.52 -5.88
C PHE A 123 -21.79 -10.55 -5.10
N HIS A 124 -22.24 -10.11 -3.93
CA HIS A 124 -21.49 -9.22 -3.05
C HIS A 124 -20.39 -10.00 -2.32
N ASP A 125 -19.16 -9.48 -2.39
CA ASP A 125 -17.98 -9.96 -1.64
C ASP A 125 -17.82 -11.50 -1.60
N PRO A 126 -17.84 -12.20 -2.74
CA PRO A 126 -17.60 -13.63 -2.75
C PRO A 126 -16.16 -13.91 -2.31
N ALA A 127 -15.91 -15.11 -1.76
CA ALA A 127 -14.54 -15.59 -1.62
C ALA A 127 -13.85 -15.54 -2.99
N ALA A 128 -12.55 -15.22 -3.02
CA ALA A 128 -11.83 -14.98 -4.27
C ALA A 128 -11.98 -16.15 -5.25
N GLU A 129 -11.85 -17.39 -4.78
CA GLU A 129 -11.97 -18.62 -5.57
C GLU A 129 -13.40 -18.92 -6.04
N GLU A 130 -14.39 -18.27 -5.45
CA GLU A 130 -15.80 -18.37 -5.83
C GLU A 130 -16.20 -17.28 -6.83
N SER A 131 -15.37 -16.26 -7.02
CA SER A 131 -15.57 -15.25 -8.05
C SER A 131 -15.42 -15.86 -9.45
N ILE A 132 -16.34 -15.49 -10.34
CA ILE A 132 -16.28 -15.90 -11.76
C ILE A 132 -15.00 -15.38 -12.41
N LEU A 133 -14.54 -14.21 -11.99
CA LEU A 133 -13.34 -13.57 -12.50
C LEU A 133 -12.05 -14.21 -11.95
N PHE A 134 -12.15 -15.25 -11.11
CA PHE A 134 -10.99 -15.93 -10.57
C PHE A 134 -10.21 -16.67 -11.67
N GLU A 135 -10.89 -17.38 -12.58
CA GLU A 135 -10.22 -18.21 -13.60
C GLU A 135 -10.31 -17.61 -15.02
N VAL A 136 -11.26 -16.70 -15.26
CA VAL A 136 -11.53 -16.15 -16.58
C VAL A 136 -11.57 -14.63 -16.56
N GLU A 137 -11.09 -14.02 -17.63
CA GLU A 137 -11.06 -12.56 -17.77
C GLU A 137 -11.55 -12.13 -19.16
N ASN A 138 -12.13 -10.94 -19.24
CA ASN A 138 -12.58 -10.33 -20.48
C ASN A 138 -12.33 -8.81 -20.43
N GLY A 139 -11.06 -8.44 -20.33
CA GLY A 139 -10.63 -7.04 -20.33
C GLY A 139 -10.61 -6.39 -21.73
N THR A 140 -10.35 -5.09 -21.76
CA THR A 140 -10.19 -4.30 -23.00
C THR A 140 -8.73 -3.92 -23.27
N GLY A 141 -7.78 -4.58 -22.60
CA GLY A 141 -6.35 -4.30 -22.66
C GLY A 141 -5.69 -4.72 -23.98
N PRO A 142 -4.40 -4.38 -24.16
CA PRO A 142 -3.65 -4.69 -25.39
C PRO A 142 -3.15 -6.15 -25.48
N TYR A 143 -3.47 -6.99 -24.50
CA TYR A 143 -3.11 -8.41 -24.46
C TYR A 143 -4.34 -9.24 -24.05
N LEU A 144 -4.34 -10.51 -24.46
CA LEU A 144 -5.27 -11.54 -24.01
C LEU A 144 -4.52 -12.49 -23.07
N LEU A 145 -5.19 -12.97 -22.02
CA LEU A 145 -4.73 -14.13 -21.25
C LEU A 145 -4.75 -15.39 -22.13
N ASP A 146 -3.59 -16.03 -22.30
CA ASP A 146 -3.42 -17.27 -23.07
C ASP A 146 -3.38 -18.49 -22.14
N GLU A 147 -2.58 -18.41 -21.06
CA GLU A 147 -2.45 -19.48 -20.07
C GLU A 147 -2.09 -18.91 -18.70
N TRP A 148 -2.65 -19.52 -17.65
CA TRP A 148 -2.24 -19.27 -16.27
C TRP A 148 -2.01 -20.59 -15.53
N VAL A 149 -0.76 -20.84 -15.17
CA VAL A 149 -0.37 -21.90 -14.25
C VAL A 149 -0.19 -21.28 -12.87
N HIS A 150 -1.14 -21.57 -11.98
CA HIS A 150 -1.22 -20.98 -10.64
C HIS A 150 0.11 -21.05 -9.88
N GLY A 151 0.60 -19.89 -9.44
CA GLY A 151 1.84 -19.77 -8.68
C GLY A 151 3.12 -20.00 -9.49
N GLU A 152 3.05 -20.29 -10.80
CA GLU A 152 4.21 -20.60 -11.63
C GLU A 152 4.38 -19.63 -12.81
N GLU A 153 3.34 -19.42 -13.63
CA GLU A 153 3.50 -18.74 -14.91
C GLU A 153 2.19 -18.13 -15.44
N ILE A 154 2.27 -16.93 -15.99
CA ILE A 154 1.21 -16.28 -16.76
C ILE A 154 1.72 -16.02 -18.18
N ARG A 155 0.97 -16.44 -19.19
CA ARG A 155 1.23 -16.18 -20.60
C ARG A 155 0.17 -15.24 -21.17
N LEU A 156 0.63 -14.20 -21.83
CA LEU A 156 -0.20 -13.22 -22.50
C LEU A 156 0.19 -13.13 -23.97
N VAL A 157 -0.80 -12.98 -24.85
CA VAL A 157 -0.59 -12.78 -26.29
C VAL A 157 -1.17 -11.44 -26.72
N ALA A 158 -0.49 -10.75 -27.64
CA ALA A 158 -0.91 -9.43 -28.08
C ALA A 158 -2.30 -9.46 -28.74
N PHE A 159 -3.21 -8.60 -28.27
CA PHE A 159 -4.54 -8.45 -28.84
C PHE A 159 -4.46 -7.65 -30.15
N GLN A 160 -4.54 -8.36 -31.28
CA GLN A 160 -4.35 -7.76 -32.61
C GLN A 160 -5.46 -6.76 -33.00
N ASP A 161 -6.62 -6.85 -32.36
CA ASP A 161 -7.75 -5.95 -32.60
C ASP A 161 -7.88 -4.89 -31.48
N TYR A 162 -6.79 -4.58 -30.77
CA TYR A 162 -6.79 -3.54 -29.74
C TYR A 162 -7.29 -2.20 -30.28
N TYR A 163 -8.34 -1.67 -29.64
CA TYR A 163 -9.17 -0.59 -30.17
C TYR A 163 -8.44 0.75 -30.35
N ARG A 164 -7.38 0.99 -29.58
CA ARG A 164 -6.70 2.29 -29.56
C ARG A 164 -5.69 2.37 -30.69
N THR A 165 -6.11 2.81 -31.86
CA THR A 165 -5.25 2.92 -33.06
C THR A 165 -4.34 4.15 -33.06
N GLU A 166 -4.73 5.21 -32.34
CA GLU A 166 -3.97 6.47 -32.24
C GLU A 166 -3.49 6.69 -30.81
N PRO A 167 -2.28 7.25 -30.62
CA PRO A 167 -1.74 7.49 -29.29
C PRO A 167 -2.42 8.70 -28.63
N ILE A 168 -2.68 8.61 -27.32
CA ILE A 168 -3.32 9.69 -26.55
C ILE A 168 -2.36 10.89 -26.36
N TRP A 169 -1.05 10.64 -26.39
CA TRP A 169 0.01 11.65 -26.32
C TRP A 169 1.16 11.29 -27.27
N ASP A 170 2.01 12.26 -27.61
CA ASP A 170 3.13 12.00 -28.52
C ASP A 170 4.08 10.92 -27.96
N GLY A 171 4.37 9.92 -28.77
CA GLY A 171 5.15 8.74 -28.37
C GLY A 171 4.40 7.70 -27.51
N GLY A 172 3.13 7.92 -27.16
CA GLY A 172 2.33 6.98 -26.39
C GLY A 172 2.03 5.66 -27.12
N PRO A 173 1.68 4.58 -26.40
CA PRO A 173 1.33 3.30 -27.00
C PRO A 173 -0.01 3.39 -27.75
N SER A 174 -0.04 2.79 -28.94
CA SER A 174 -1.23 2.65 -29.80
C SER A 174 -1.02 1.50 -30.78
N GLY A 175 -2.13 0.98 -31.31
CA GLY A 175 -2.19 -0.21 -32.13
C GLY A 175 -1.88 -1.49 -31.34
N PRO A 176 -1.79 -2.63 -32.04
CA PRO A 176 -1.41 -3.90 -31.44
C PRO A 176 -0.09 -3.78 -30.67
N ALA A 177 -0.01 -4.50 -29.54
CA ALA A 177 1.22 -4.52 -28.75
C ALA A 177 2.40 -5.02 -29.59
N ARG A 178 3.54 -4.30 -29.51
CA ARG A 178 4.75 -4.62 -30.29
C ARG A 178 5.45 -5.90 -29.83
N ILE A 179 5.26 -6.27 -28.57
CA ILE A 179 5.71 -7.54 -28.01
C ILE A 179 4.54 -8.50 -28.18
N GLU A 180 4.72 -9.51 -29.03
CA GLU A 180 3.61 -10.41 -29.41
C GLU A 180 3.25 -11.39 -28.29
N ASN A 181 4.22 -11.77 -27.46
CA ASN A 181 4.05 -12.75 -26.39
C ASN A 181 4.78 -12.25 -25.13
N VAL A 182 4.10 -12.27 -23.99
CA VAL A 182 4.66 -11.96 -22.68
C VAL A 182 4.53 -13.20 -21.81
N VAL A 183 5.61 -13.57 -21.14
CA VAL A 183 5.64 -14.66 -20.18
C VAL A 183 6.12 -14.12 -18.85
N ILE A 184 5.26 -14.16 -17.84
CA ILE A 184 5.57 -13.74 -16.49
C ILE A 184 5.76 -15.00 -15.66
N LYS A 185 6.97 -15.23 -15.17
CA LYS A 185 7.30 -16.40 -14.35
C LYS A 185 7.43 -16.01 -12.89
N ASN A 186 6.78 -16.78 -12.01
CA ASN A 186 6.97 -16.67 -10.58
C ASN A 186 8.18 -17.51 -10.15
N VAL A 187 9.32 -16.84 -9.99
CA VAL A 187 10.56 -17.44 -9.52
C VAL A 187 10.96 -16.75 -8.23
N SER A 188 10.73 -17.40 -7.08
CA SER A 188 10.94 -16.78 -5.76
C SER A 188 12.42 -16.57 -5.40
N GLU A 189 13.31 -17.44 -5.87
CA GLU A 189 14.72 -17.44 -5.47
C GLU A 189 15.57 -16.51 -6.36
N TRP A 190 16.32 -15.60 -5.73
CA TRP A 190 17.10 -14.58 -6.44
C TRP A 190 18.19 -15.17 -7.36
N GLY A 191 18.97 -16.14 -6.89
CA GLY A 191 20.06 -16.75 -7.67
C GLY A 191 19.57 -17.35 -8.99
N THR A 192 18.37 -17.94 -8.98
CA THR A 192 17.69 -18.47 -10.17
C THR A 192 17.30 -17.34 -11.12
N ARG A 193 16.67 -16.25 -10.62
CA ARG A 193 16.36 -15.07 -11.45
C ARG A 193 17.62 -14.44 -12.04
N PHE A 194 18.67 -14.34 -11.24
CA PHE A 194 19.96 -13.79 -11.67
C PHE A 194 20.62 -14.63 -12.75
N ALA A 195 20.63 -15.96 -12.60
CA ALA A 195 21.14 -16.87 -13.63
C ALA A 195 20.34 -16.77 -14.94
N MET A 196 19.02 -16.65 -14.86
CA MET A 196 18.16 -16.42 -16.04
C MET A 196 18.51 -15.09 -16.73
N LEU A 197 18.73 -14.02 -15.96
CA LEU A 197 19.15 -12.71 -16.49
C LEU A 197 20.51 -12.80 -17.19
N GLN A 198 21.48 -13.49 -16.59
CA GLN A 198 22.81 -13.71 -17.18
C GLN A 198 22.75 -14.50 -18.49
N ALA A 199 21.85 -15.49 -18.57
CA ALA A 199 21.66 -16.31 -19.76
C ALA A 199 20.89 -15.57 -20.89
N GLY A 200 20.21 -14.47 -20.56
CA GLY A 200 19.26 -13.81 -21.47
C GLY A 200 17.93 -14.55 -21.59
N ASP A 201 17.58 -15.38 -20.60
CA ASP A 201 16.30 -16.10 -20.52
C ASP A 201 15.17 -15.21 -19.95
N THR A 202 15.50 -14.01 -19.45
CA THR A 202 14.53 -12.99 -19.03
C THR A 202 14.93 -11.60 -19.52
N ASP A 203 13.96 -10.81 -19.97
CA ASP A 203 14.15 -9.43 -20.42
C ASP A 203 14.15 -8.43 -19.27
N THR A 204 13.49 -8.76 -18.16
CA THR A 204 13.41 -7.95 -16.94
C THR A 204 13.25 -8.85 -15.71
N THR A 205 13.66 -8.38 -14.53
CA THR A 205 13.45 -9.08 -13.27
C THR A 205 13.45 -8.09 -12.12
N TYR A 206 12.68 -8.40 -11.06
CA TYR A 206 12.88 -7.75 -9.78
C TYR A 206 14.25 -8.12 -9.20
N VAL A 207 15.03 -7.09 -8.85
CA VAL A 207 16.33 -7.18 -8.20
C VAL A 207 16.15 -6.64 -6.78
N PRO A 208 16.19 -7.49 -5.73
CA PRO A 208 16.24 -7.01 -4.36
C PRO A 208 17.41 -6.03 -4.18
N ARG A 209 17.21 -4.97 -3.41
CA ARG A 209 18.15 -3.84 -3.36
C ARG A 209 19.56 -4.30 -2.97
N GLU A 210 19.67 -5.20 -1.99
CA GLU A 210 20.92 -5.77 -1.51
C GLU A 210 21.72 -6.54 -2.58
N TYR A 211 21.07 -6.93 -3.68
CA TYR A 211 21.68 -7.65 -4.79
C TYR A 211 21.93 -6.78 -6.03
N ALA A 212 21.62 -5.49 -5.99
CA ALA A 212 21.97 -4.56 -7.07
C ALA A 212 23.47 -4.64 -7.47
N PRO A 213 24.44 -4.72 -6.53
CA PRO A 213 25.85 -4.86 -6.88
C PRO A 213 26.21 -6.13 -7.66
N GLN A 214 25.38 -7.18 -7.59
CA GLN A 214 25.59 -8.39 -8.40
C GLN A 214 25.21 -8.16 -9.87
N VAL A 215 24.34 -7.20 -10.15
CA VAL A 215 23.86 -6.85 -11.49
C VAL A 215 24.76 -5.81 -12.16
N ASP A 216 25.47 -4.96 -11.40
CA ASP A 216 26.40 -3.95 -11.93
C ASP A 216 27.33 -4.46 -13.05
N PRO A 217 27.96 -5.65 -12.95
CA PRO A 217 28.82 -6.17 -14.02
C PRO A 217 28.08 -6.50 -15.33
N LEU A 218 26.75 -6.63 -15.29
CA LEU A 218 25.89 -6.85 -16.46
C LEU A 218 25.43 -5.54 -17.10
N VAL A 219 25.61 -4.38 -16.46
CA VAL A 219 25.13 -3.10 -16.98
C VAL A 219 25.95 -2.71 -18.21
N LEU A 220 25.31 -2.64 -19.37
CA LEU A 220 25.90 -2.21 -20.64
C LEU A 220 25.99 -0.69 -20.71
N GLU A 221 24.87 -0.03 -20.40
CA GLU A 221 24.66 1.41 -20.51
C GLU A 221 23.78 1.90 -19.37
N GLU A 222 24.09 3.11 -18.92
CA GLU A 222 23.30 3.87 -17.97
C GLU A 222 22.51 4.92 -18.74
N CYS A 223 21.22 5.04 -18.44
CA CYS A 223 20.32 5.98 -19.09
C CYS A 223 19.72 6.95 -18.09
N ASP A 224 19.64 8.20 -18.51
CA ASP A 224 18.87 9.23 -17.80
C ASP A 224 17.38 8.99 -18.06
N TYR A 225 16.59 8.86 -16.99
CA TYR A 225 15.18 8.50 -17.11
C TYR A 225 14.29 9.63 -17.64
N VAL A 226 14.75 10.89 -17.58
CA VAL A 226 13.98 12.07 -18.02
C VAL A 226 14.15 12.27 -19.53
N THR A 227 15.37 12.19 -20.00
CA THR A 227 15.76 12.46 -21.40
C THR A 227 15.78 11.20 -22.26
N GLY A 228 15.98 10.03 -21.64
CA GLY A 228 16.20 8.76 -22.33
C GLY A 228 17.58 8.62 -22.97
N GLU A 229 18.51 9.55 -22.72
CA GLU A 229 19.88 9.47 -23.24
C GLU A 229 20.67 8.40 -22.48
N CYS A 230 21.36 7.52 -23.22
CA CYS A 230 22.11 6.40 -22.67
C CYS A 230 23.61 6.53 -22.95
N THR A 231 24.43 6.28 -21.93
CA THR A 231 25.89 6.26 -22.00
C THR A 231 26.41 4.84 -21.77
N PRO A 232 27.17 4.26 -22.71
CA PRO A 232 27.81 2.97 -22.49
C PRO A 232 28.82 3.04 -21.33
N VAL A 233 28.68 2.17 -20.34
CA VAL A 233 29.56 2.11 -19.16
C VAL A 233 30.39 0.83 -19.11
N ASN A 234 29.92 -0.25 -19.74
CA ASN A 234 30.64 -1.51 -19.83
C ASN A 234 30.26 -2.28 -21.09
N ALA A 235 31.19 -2.36 -22.05
CA ALA A 235 30.97 -3.00 -23.36
C ALA A 235 30.69 -4.52 -23.29
N GLY A 236 30.94 -5.17 -22.15
CA GLY A 236 30.61 -6.58 -21.92
C GLY A 236 29.25 -6.80 -21.26
N GLY A 237 28.55 -5.74 -20.87
CA GLY A 237 27.22 -5.81 -20.27
C GLY A 237 26.13 -6.18 -21.27
N THR A 238 24.97 -6.54 -20.74
CA THR A 238 23.76 -6.94 -21.48
C THR A 238 22.51 -6.19 -21.06
N VAL A 239 22.50 -5.53 -19.90
CA VAL A 239 21.32 -4.83 -19.37
C VAL A 239 21.46 -3.31 -19.45
N ARG A 240 20.32 -2.63 -19.49
CA ARG A 240 20.22 -1.17 -19.42
C ARG A 240 19.80 -0.77 -18.01
N LEU A 241 20.53 0.16 -17.39
CA LEU A 241 20.16 0.73 -16.10
C LEU A 241 19.56 2.13 -16.29
N PHE A 242 18.37 2.36 -15.73
CA PHE A 242 17.85 3.71 -15.52
C PHE A 242 18.14 4.10 -14.08
N LYS A 243 19.15 4.94 -13.88
CA LYS A 243 19.60 5.33 -12.54
C LYS A 243 18.75 6.48 -12.01
N ASP A 244 18.59 6.53 -10.69
CA ASP A 244 17.87 7.58 -9.96
C ASP A 244 16.42 7.75 -10.43
N LEU A 245 15.81 6.68 -10.96
CA LEU A 245 14.40 6.68 -11.38
C LEU A 245 13.52 6.83 -10.12
N PRO A 246 12.78 7.93 -9.97
CA PRO A 246 11.96 8.16 -8.79
C PRO A 246 10.83 7.13 -8.71
N SER A 247 10.59 6.66 -7.49
CA SER A 247 9.47 5.79 -7.16
C SER A 247 8.37 6.59 -6.47
N VAL A 248 7.11 6.19 -6.68
CA VAL A 248 5.97 6.68 -5.89
C VAL A 248 5.72 5.81 -4.64
N GLY A 249 6.68 4.96 -4.29
CA GLY A 249 6.62 4.10 -3.12
C GLY A 249 7.30 4.71 -1.90
N ALA A 250 6.83 4.29 -0.72
CA ALA A 250 7.46 4.55 0.55
C ALA A 250 7.31 3.33 1.46
N ALA A 251 8.21 3.22 2.43
CA ALA A 251 8.16 2.21 3.48
C ALA A 251 8.03 2.91 4.83
N ASP A 252 7.12 2.39 5.67
CA ASP A 252 6.78 2.98 6.96
C ASP A 252 6.66 1.93 8.04
N MET A 253 6.99 2.34 9.27
CA MET A 253 6.59 1.64 10.49
C MET A 253 5.44 2.41 11.11
N PHE A 254 4.32 1.74 11.35
CA PHE A 254 3.13 2.36 11.91
C PHE A 254 3.07 2.15 13.42
N PHE A 255 2.76 3.23 14.13
CA PHE A 255 2.35 3.18 15.52
C PHE A 255 0.83 3.01 15.58
N ASN A 256 0.36 1.92 16.18
CA ASN A 256 -1.08 1.65 16.35
C ASN A 256 -1.56 2.19 17.70
N PHE A 257 -2.62 3.00 17.71
CA PHE A 257 -3.07 3.73 18.90
C PHE A 257 -4.22 3.03 19.65
N ASP A 258 -4.84 2.03 19.02
CA ASP A 258 -5.90 1.21 19.59
C ASP A 258 -5.76 -0.20 19.03
N ILE A 259 -4.94 -1.02 19.68
CA ILE A 259 -4.61 -2.35 19.19
C ILE A 259 -5.69 -3.35 19.63
N ASP A 260 -6.36 -4.01 18.67
CA ASP A 260 -7.32 -5.06 18.98
C ASP A 260 -6.64 -6.24 19.72
N VAL A 261 -7.15 -6.52 20.92
CA VAL A 261 -6.72 -7.64 21.78
C VAL A 261 -7.66 -8.84 21.72
N THR A 262 -8.75 -8.73 20.95
CA THR A 262 -9.73 -9.80 20.76
C THR A 262 -9.05 -11.04 20.19
N GLY A 263 -9.41 -12.21 20.71
CA GLY A 263 -8.83 -13.48 20.27
C GLY A 263 -7.42 -13.77 20.80
N GLY A 264 -6.86 -12.92 21.66
CA GLY A 264 -5.57 -13.16 22.33
C GLY A 264 -4.36 -12.75 21.50
N ASN A 265 -4.34 -11.48 21.08
CA ASN A 265 -3.22 -10.90 20.32
C ASN A 265 -1.89 -11.02 21.09
N THR A 266 -0.96 -11.82 20.57
CA THR A 266 0.31 -12.13 21.23
C THR A 266 1.38 -11.07 21.00
N LEU A 267 1.13 -10.05 20.17
CA LEU A 267 2.13 -9.04 19.81
C LEU A 267 2.40 -8.05 20.96
N LEU A 268 1.49 -7.95 21.93
CA LEU A 268 1.59 -7.04 23.07
C LEU A 268 2.12 -7.72 24.35
N GLY A 269 2.60 -8.97 24.26
CA GLY A 269 2.99 -9.73 25.45
C GLY A 269 1.81 -9.99 26.40
N THR A 270 1.88 -9.48 27.62
CA THR A 270 0.79 -9.57 28.62
C THR A 270 -0.39 -8.64 28.33
N GLY A 271 -0.22 -7.65 27.45
CA GLY A 271 -1.24 -6.63 27.16
C GLY A 271 -1.38 -5.56 28.26
N GLN A 272 -0.39 -5.43 29.15
CA GLN A 272 -0.35 -4.47 30.26
C GLN A 272 1.06 -3.89 30.40
N LEU A 273 1.19 -2.71 30.98
CA LEU A 273 2.50 -2.12 31.31
C LEU A 273 3.07 -2.78 32.57
N ASP A 274 3.63 -3.99 32.42
CA ASP A 274 4.18 -4.79 33.52
C ASP A 274 5.62 -5.28 33.26
N GLY A 275 6.27 -4.67 32.25
CA GLY A 275 7.61 -5.04 31.78
C GLY A 275 7.64 -6.28 30.89
N SER A 276 6.53 -7.05 30.82
CA SER A 276 6.35 -8.22 29.96
C SER A 276 5.27 -8.01 28.88
N GLY A 277 4.77 -6.79 28.75
CA GLY A 277 3.82 -6.39 27.72
C GLY A 277 3.74 -4.88 27.53
N ILE A 278 2.80 -4.46 26.69
CA ILE A 278 2.33 -3.08 26.53
C ILE A 278 0.80 -3.03 26.54
N PRO A 279 0.17 -1.96 27.04
CA PRO A 279 -1.27 -1.75 26.90
C PRO A 279 -1.65 -1.48 25.42
N PRO A 280 -2.92 -1.70 25.01
CA PRO A 280 -3.39 -1.52 23.63
C PRO A 280 -3.19 -0.12 23.04
N ASP A 281 -3.11 0.89 23.90
CA ASP A 281 -2.97 2.30 23.59
C ASP A 281 -1.56 2.85 23.90
N PHE A 282 -0.56 1.98 24.08
CA PHE A 282 0.82 2.35 24.39
C PHE A 282 1.39 3.45 23.49
N PHE A 283 1.07 3.41 22.19
CA PHE A 283 1.54 4.41 21.24
C PHE A 283 0.64 5.64 21.10
N ALA A 284 -0.47 5.73 21.85
CA ALA A 284 -1.29 6.94 21.93
C ALA A 284 -0.56 8.09 22.63
N ASP A 285 0.38 7.78 23.54
CA ASP A 285 1.28 8.76 24.16
C ASP A 285 2.27 9.33 23.12
N ILE A 286 2.31 10.67 23.03
CA ILE A 286 3.16 11.38 22.06
C ILE A 286 4.66 11.27 22.38
N HIS A 287 5.01 11.21 23.65
CA HIS A 287 6.38 11.10 24.12
C HIS A 287 6.96 9.72 23.78
N ILE A 288 6.15 8.66 23.88
CA ILE A 288 6.53 7.34 23.35
C ILE A 288 6.84 7.43 21.85
N ARG A 289 5.95 7.98 21.04
CA ARG A 289 6.19 8.07 19.58
C ARG A 289 7.44 8.87 19.24
N LYS A 290 7.68 9.99 19.93
CA LYS A 290 8.88 10.81 19.74
C LYS A 290 10.14 10.06 20.15
N ALA A 291 10.11 9.37 21.29
CA ALA A 291 11.25 8.60 21.77
C ALA A 291 11.67 7.53 20.76
N PHE A 292 10.72 6.78 20.21
CA PHE A 292 10.97 5.79 19.15
C PHE A 292 11.53 6.44 17.87
N ASN A 293 11.01 7.60 17.46
CA ASN A 293 11.56 8.33 16.31
C ASN A 293 13.02 8.78 16.54
N TYR A 294 13.36 9.24 17.74
CA TYR A 294 14.75 9.59 18.11
C TYR A 294 15.66 8.38 18.28
N CYS A 295 15.11 7.16 18.39
CA CYS A 295 15.88 5.92 18.37
C CYS A 295 16.20 5.43 16.95
N PHE A 296 15.61 6.00 15.90
CA PHE A 296 15.77 5.46 14.55
C PHE A 296 17.01 6.04 13.84
N ASP A 297 17.90 5.14 13.38
CA ASP A 297 19.11 5.50 12.64
C ASP A 297 18.85 5.53 11.14
N TRP A 298 18.38 6.69 10.67
CA TRP A 298 18.10 6.95 9.27
C TRP A 298 19.35 6.87 8.38
N GLU A 299 20.51 7.30 8.88
CA GLU A 299 21.77 7.31 8.13
C GLU A 299 22.21 5.88 7.83
N THR A 300 22.26 5.03 8.85
CA THR A 300 22.59 3.61 8.69
C THR A 300 21.59 2.90 7.78
N LEU A 301 20.27 3.15 7.93
CA LEU A 301 19.28 2.54 7.05
C LEU A 301 19.52 2.91 5.58
N ILE A 302 19.67 4.21 5.29
CA ILE A 302 19.83 4.71 3.91
C ILE A 302 21.13 4.20 3.30
N GLU A 303 22.23 4.22 4.04
CA GLU A 303 23.55 3.79 3.54
C GLU A 303 23.62 2.27 3.35
N ASP A 304 23.22 1.49 4.37
CA ASP A 304 23.47 0.04 4.40
C ASP A 304 22.35 -0.78 3.77
N SER A 305 21.07 -0.40 3.95
CA SER A 305 19.92 -1.12 3.38
C SER A 305 19.58 -0.64 1.97
N GLU A 306 19.57 0.68 1.79
CA GLU A 306 19.11 1.30 0.54
C GLU A 306 20.25 1.66 -0.43
N LEU A 307 21.50 1.42 -0.02
CA LEU A 307 22.70 1.70 -0.80
C LEU A 307 22.79 3.17 -1.24
N GLY A 308 22.32 4.09 -0.38
CA GLY A 308 22.29 5.53 -0.62
C GLY A 308 21.25 6.02 -1.64
N GLU A 309 20.34 5.16 -2.10
CA GLU A 309 19.32 5.50 -3.12
C GLU A 309 17.92 5.72 -2.53
N ALA A 310 17.84 6.01 -1.24
CA ALA A 310 16.60 6.42 -0.57
C ALA A 310 16.75 7.82 0.07
N GLU A 311 15.61 8.45 0.30
CA GLU A 311 15.51 9.70 1.05
C GLU A 311 14.63 9.49 2.29
N GLN A 312 15.00 10.14 3.39
CA GLN A 312 14.14 10.19 4.57
C GLN A 312 12.89 10.98 4.23
N ARG A 313 11.72 10.40 4.52
CA ARG A 313 10.45 11.10 4.34
C ARG A 313 10.26 12.15 5.43
N MET A 314 9.86 13.35 5.00
CA MET A 314 9.54 14.47 5.88
C MET A 314 8.09 14.45 6.37
N GLY A 315 7.24 13.64 5.74
CA GLY A 315 5.83 13.53 6.05
C GLY A 315 5.13 12.48 5.19
N PRO A 316 3.80 12.42 5.23
CA PRO A 316 3.02 11.40 4.51
C PRO A 316 3.01 11.61 2.99
N ILE A 317 3.21 12.85 2.52
CA ILE A 317 3.26 13.19 1.10
C ILE A 317 4.70 13.05 0.63
N ILE A 318 4.94 12.14 -0.32
CA ILE A 318 6.27 11.89 -0.88
C ILE A 318 6.71 13.00 -1.83
N ASN A 319 8.01 13.25 -1.93
CA ASN A 319 8.60 14.15 -2.93
C ASN A 319 8.44 13.55 -4.35
N PRO A 320 8.13 14.33 -5.41
CA PRO A 320 7.70 15.73 -5.45
C PRO A 320 6.17 15.86 -5.59
N MET A 321 5.40 15.01 -4.92
CA MET A 321 3.94 15.00 -5.11
C MET A 321 3.31 16.32 -4.65
N PRO A 322 2.18 16.74 -5.27
CA PRO A 322 1.47 17.94 -4.84
C PRO A 322 1.15 17.91 -3.33
N GLY A 323 1.56 18.96 -2.62
CA GLY A 323 1.42 19.08 -1.17
C GLY A 323 2.66 18.67 -0.37
N TYR A 324 3.73 18.21 -1.03
CA TYR A 324 5.02 18.00 -0.38
C TYR A 324 5.62 19.32 0.12
N GLU A 325 6.11 19.33 1.36
CA GLU A 325 6.78 20.45 2.01
C GLU A 325 8.25 20.09 2.27
N ALA A 326 9.17 20.81 1.63
CA ALA A 326 10.60 20.46 1.63
C ALA A 326 11.38 20.92 2.88
N ASP A 327 10.76 21.75 3.73
CA ASP A 327 11.37 22.35 4.91
C ASP A 327 10.71 21.85 6.22
N ASP A 328 10.08 20.68 6.19
CA ASP A 328 9.42 20.11 7.37
C ASP A 328 10.43 19.50 8.36
N PHE A 329 9.98 19.32 9.60
CA PHE A 329 10.81 18.73 10.65
C PHE A 329 11.12 17.26 10.37
N ILE A 330 12.37 16.87 10.55
CA ILE A 330 12.82 15.48 10.47
C ILE A 330 13.45 15.03 11.79
N TYR A 331 13.25 13.76 12.12
CA TYR A 331 13.95 13.11 13.23
C TYR A 331 15.31 12.60 12.79
N SER A 332 16.26 12.58 13.72
CA SER A 332 17.56 11.94 13.58
C SER A 332 17.83 11.11 14.83
N LEU A 333 18.69 10.11 14.72
CA LEU A 333 19.15 9.35 15.88
C LEU A 333 19.72 10.30 16.94
N ASP A 334 19.08 10.35 18.10
CA ASP A 334 19.51 11.12 19.26
C ASP A 334 19.12 10.35 20.54
N PRO A 335 20.01 9.48 21.05
CA PRO A 335 19.72 8.67 22.23
C PRO A 335 19.42 9.50 23.49
N VAL A 336 19.97 10.71 23.58
CA VAL A 336 19.71 11.61 24.72
C VAL A 336 18.29 12.16 24.63
N LYS A 337 17.84 12.57 23.44
CA LYS A 337 16.46 12.98 23.20
C LYS A 337 15.47 11.83 23.37
N ALA A 338 15.84 10.63 22.94
CA ALA A 338 15.02 9.44 23.16
C ALA A 338 14.82 9.18 24.66
N GLU A 339 15.90 9.21 25.47
CA GLU A 339 15.81 9.09 26.93
C GLU A 339 14.94 10.20 27.55
N GLU A 340 15.14 11.46 27.14
CA GLU A 340 14.33 12.59 27.61
C GLU A 340 12.84 12.38 27.32
N GLU A 341 12.49 11.94 26.11
CA GLU A 341 11.09 11.69 25.72
C GLU A 341 10.51 10.47 26.45
N PHE A 342 11.24 9.35 26.59
CA PHE A 342 10.74 8.21 27.38
C PHE A 342 10.45 8.57 28.83
N LYS A 343 11.23 9.49 29.43
CA LYS A 343 11.02 9.98 30.80
C LYS A 343 9.85 10.96 30.93
N LEU A 344 9.33 11.48 29.82
CA LEU A 344 8.19 12.40 29.80
C LEU A 344 6.84 11.70 29.55
N ALA A 345 6.85 10.43 29.18
CA ALA A 345 5.62 9.64 29.03
C ALA A 345 4.86 9.53 30.36
N ASP A 346 3.55 9.30 30.26
CA ASP A 346 2.62 9.07 31.39
C ASP A 346 1.62 7.98 30.97
N LEU A 347 2.08 6.73 30.94
CA LEU A 347 1.31 5.60 30.39
C LEU A 347 0.33 4.97 31.37
N ASP A 348 0.52 5.17 32.68
CA ASP A 348 -0.44 4.73 33.69
C ASP A 348 -1.45 5.83 34.07
N HIS A 349 -1.28 7.04 33.51
CA HIS A 349 -2.18 8.18 33.59
C HIS A 349 -2.37 8.73 34.99
N ASP A 350 -1.32 8.65 35.81
CA ASP A 350 -1.33 9.18 37.18
C ASP A 350 -0.91 10.67 37.26
N GLY A 351 -0.43 11.22 36.15
CA GLY A 351 0.00 12.62 36.01
C GLY A 351 1.45 12.88 36.43
N ILE A 352 2.23 11.84 36.71
CA ILE A 352 3.65 11.89 37.05
C ILE A 352 4.44 11.36 35.83
N PRO A 353 5.36 12.15 35.26
CA PRO A 353 6.17 11.67 34.16
C PRO A 353 7.03 10.46 34.55
N ALA A 354 7.20 9.50 33.65
CA ALA A 354 7.93 8.26 33.89
C ALA A 354 9.32 8.42 34.54
N GLY A 355 10.05 9.50 34.23
CA GLY A 355 11.37 9.77 34.80
C GLY A 355 11.35 10.24 36.25
N GLU A 356 10.20 10.69 36.75
CA GLU A 356 9.94 11.09 38.14
C GLU A 356 9.11 10.05 38.90
N ASP A 357 8.55 9.05 38.21
CA ASP A 357 7.84 7.93 38.79
C ASP A 357 8.80 6.79 39.18
N GLU A 358 8.82 6.47 40.48
CA GLU A 358 9.67 5.42 41.03
C GLU A 358 9.08 4.00 40.78
N GLU A 359 7.77 3.89 40.55
CA GLU A 359 7.06 2.61 40.37
C GLU A 359 5.76 2.78 39.55
N GLY A 360 5.71 2.29 38.31
CA GLY A 360 4.45 2.25 37.56
C GLY A 360 4.63 2.44 36.07
N ASP A 361 5.43 3.41 35.68
CA ASP A 361 5.55 3.82 34.29
C ASP A 361 6.73 3.18 33.53
N VAL A 362 6.78 3.45 32.22
CA VAL A 362 7.68 2.86 31.24
C VAL A 362 9.13 2.89 31.68
N TRP A 363 9.59 3.95 32.32
CA TRP A 363 11.00 4.13 32.67
C TRP A 363 11.47 3.18 33.79
N SER A 364 10.64 2.96 34.81
CA SER A 364 10.93 2.09 35.95
C SER A 364 10.54 0.64 35.66
N THR A 365 9.38 0.42 35.04
CA THR A 365 8.80 -0.90 34.76
C THR A 365 9.38 -1.57 33.52
N GLY A 366 9.65 -0.79 32.46
CA GLY A 366 9.99 -1.31 31.13
C GLY A 366 8.78 -1.79 30.34
N PHE A 367 9.06 -2.42 29.19
CA PHE A 367 8.03 -2.95 28.30
C PHE A 367 8.54 -4.11 27.45
N TYR A 368 7.60 -4.87 26.91
CA TYR A 368 7.84 -5.88 25.88
C TYR A 368 6.76 -5.83 24.81
N PHE A 369 7.15 -5.86 23.53
CA PHE A 369 6.22 -6.11 22.43
C PHE A 369 6.94 -6.67 21.19
N VAL A 370 6.18 -7.04 20.17
CA VAL A 370 6.69 -7.63 18.93
C VAL A 370 6.45 -6.69 17.74
N ILE A 371 7.51 -6.29 17.04
CA ILE A 371 7.43 -5.67 15.71
C ILE A 371 7.29 -6.78 14.66
N THR A 372 6.28 -6.68 13.82
CA THR A 372 6.08 -7.61 12.70
C THR A 372 6.54 -7.01 11.37
N TYR A 373 7.08 -7.85 10.49
CA TYR A 373 7.42 -7.46 9.12
C TYR A 373 7.07 -8.58 8.12
N ASN A 374 7.00 -8.27 6.84
CA ASN A 374 6.68 -9.25 5.82
C ASN A 374 7.84 -10.21 5.55
N THR A 375 7.56 -11.52 5.62
CA THR A 375 8.57 -12.56 5.37
C THR A 375 9.25 -12.37 4.00
N GLY A 376 10.58 -12.32 4.02
CA GLY A 376 11.40 -12.15 2.82
C GLY A 376 11.74 -10.70 2.48
N ASN A 377 11.19 -9.72 3.21
CA ASN A 377 11.59 -8.33 3.09
C ASN A 377 12.81 -8.05 4.00
N VAL A 378 13.99 -7.97 3.39
CA VAL A 378 15.25 -7.74 4.11
C VAL A 378 15.34 -6.30 4.62
N GLN A 379 14.81 -5.35 3.86
CA GLN A 379 14.79 -3.93 4.19
C GLN A 379 13.97 -3.68 5.46
N GLU A 380 12.74 -4.22 5.51
CA GLU A 380 11.88 -4.10 6.70
C GLU A 380 12.50 -4.78 7.93
N ARG A 381 13.15 -5.95 7.75
CA ARG A 381 13.89 -6.60 8.83
C ARG A 381 15.00 -5.70 9.36
N THR A 382 15.84 -5.16 8.48
CA THR A 382 16.95 -4.28 8.85
C THR A 382 16.44 -3.04 9.59
N ALA A 383 15.37 -2.41 9.12
CA ALA A 383 14.73 -1.29 9.81
C ALA A 383 14.27 -1.68 11.24
N ALA A 384 13.62 -2.82 11.39
CA ALA A 384 13.19 -3.30 12.71
C ALA A 384 14.37 -3.62 13.64
N GLU A 385 15.44 -4.21 13.11
CA GLU A 385 16.66 -4.53 13.86
C GLU A 385 17.38 -3.26 14.34
N ILE A 386 17.47 -2.23 13.49
CA ILE A 386 18.00 -0.91 13.85
C ILE A 386 17.20 -0.30 15.01
N LEU A 387 15.87 -0.26 14.87
CA LEU A 387 15.00 0.34 15.88
C LEU A 387 15.10 -0.42 17.21
N LYS A 388 15.00 -1.76 17.18
CA LYS A 388 15.17 -2.63 18.36
C LYS A 388 16.49 -2.34 19.06
N ALA A 389 17.61 -2.39 18.34
CA ALA A 389 18.93 -2.23 18.93
C ALA A 389 19.08 -0.88 19.66
N ASN A 390 18.57 0.20 19.07
CA ASN A 390 18.67 1.53 19.64
C ASN A 390 17.70 1.76 20.80
N VAL A 391 16.47 1.24 20.73
CA VAL A 391 15.49 1.33 21.83
C VAL A 391 16.00 0.55 23.05
N GLU A 392 16.47 -0.68 22.87
CA GLU A 392 16.98 -1.51 23.98
C GLU A 392 18.29 -0.98 24.57
N ALA A 393 19.01 -0.13 23.84
CA ALA A 393 20.20 0.55 24.36
C ALA A 393 19.87 1.74 25.28
N VAL A 394 18.65 2.29 25.21
CA VAL A 394 18.23 3.42 26.07
C VAL A 394 18.00 2.97 27.51
N ASN A 395 17.39 1.81 27.71
CA ASN A 395 17.06 1.28 29.04
C ASN A 395 17.08 -0.26 29.01
N GLU A 396 17.73 -0.89 30.00
CA GLU A 396 17.87 -2.35 30.09
C GLU A 396 16.53 -3.09 30.29
N ASN A 397 15.49 -2.38 30.71
CA ASN A 397 14.14 -2.93 30.88
C ASN A 397 13.30 -2.85 29.60
N PHE A 398 13.80 -2.23 28.52
CA PHE A 398 13.09 -2.17 27.25
C PHE A 398 13.40 -3.41 26.42
N GLN A 399 12.36 -4.07 25.93
CA GLN A 399 12.49 -5.26 25.09
C GLN A 399 11.56 -5.17 23.88
N VAL A 400 12.11 -5.44 22.71
CA VAL A 400 11.36 -5.46 21.45
C VAL A 400 11.71 -6.73 20.71
N GLU A 401 10.76 -7.59 20.38
CA GLU A 401 11.02 -8.75 19.54
C GLU A 401 10.65 -8.46 18.09
N ILE A 402 11.26 -9.20 17.15
CA ILE A 402 11.00 -9.04 15.71
C ILE A 402 10.47 -10.35 15.16
N LEU A 403 9.34 -10.28 14.45
CA LEU A 403 8.67 -11.46 13.89
C LEU A 403 8.35 -11.27 12.41
N ALA A 404 8.91 -12.16 11.58
CA ALA A 404 8.51 -12.27 10.18
C ALA A 404 7.15 -12.96 10.06
N ILE A 405 6.19 -12.36 9.38
CA ILE A 405 4.88 -12.95 9.10
C ILE A 405 4.58 -13.01 7.59
N PRO A 406 3.90 -14.06 7.09
CA PRO A 406 3.52 -14.13 5.66
C PRO A 406 2.60 -12.98 5.25
N PHE A 407 2.79 -12.42 4.04
CA PHE A 407 2.01 -11.30 3.52
C PHE A 407 0.48 -11.39 3.70
N PRO A 408 -0.20 -12.53 3.45
CA PRO A 408 -1.64 -12.62 3.69
C PRO A 408 -2.04 -12.45 5.16
N THR A 409 -1.16 -12.87 6.08
CA THR A 409 -1.37 -12.68 7.53
C THR A 409 -1.13 -11.22 7.90
N PHE A 410 -0.09 -10.61 7.34
CA PHE A 410 0.23 -9.19 7.51
C PHE A 410 -0.93 -8.29 7.09
N MET A 411 -1.50 -8.52 5.89
CA MET A 411 -2.63 -7.76 5.38
C MET A 411 -3.91 -7.92 6.21
N LYS A 412 -4.20 -9.14 6.69
CA LYS A 412 -5.32 -9.36 7.61
C LYS A 412 -5.14 -8.63 8.94
N GLY A 413 -3.91 -8.58 9.45
CA GLY A 413 -3.59 -7.82 10.66
C GLY A 413 -3.79 -6.31 10.47
N ILE A 414 -3.35 -5.76 9.33
CA ILE A 414 -3.55 -4.34 8.99
C ILE A 414 -5.02 -3.99 8.81
N ALA A 415 -5.83 -4.88 8.22
CA ALA A 415 -7.25 -4.60 7.98
C ALA A 415 -8.14 -4.77 9.23
N ALA A 416 -7.64 -5.45 10.26
CA ALA A 416 -8.36 -5.72 11.51
C ALA A 416 -8.04 -4.71 12.64
N GLY A 417 -6.96 -3.95 12.52
CA GLY A 417 -6.65 -2.78 13.35
C GLY A 417 -7.05 -1.50 12.64
#